data_AF-A0A3M1ND24-F1
#
_entry.id   AF-A0A3M1ND24-F1
#
_cell.length_a   1.000
_cell.length_b   1.000
_cell.length_c   1.000
_cell.angle_alpha   90.00
_cell.angle_beta   90.00
_cell.angle_gamma   90.00
#
_symmetry.space_group_name_H-M   'P 1'
#
loop_
_entity.id
_entity.type
_entity.pdbx_description
1 polymer ?
#
loop_
_entity_poly.entity_id
_entity_poly.type
_entity_poly.pdbx_seq_one_letter_code
_entity_poly.pdbx_strand_id
1 'polypeptide(L)'
;MVPVRPDWTDSADVLGYVDLHGRFRPGAVLHAAHEAGRHPERHLTCIVDEMNLARVEHYFAEVLSRIEERHPAPAGGFESPPLLAPHLHEAAGPLAGTRLPPNFALAGTVNMDESAHTFSRKVLDRAFTLELSDVDLTAWPTPREVPAPSPWPVAAWYPRAVRLAGLGDLDGAERRRVETAVQVLAEANAFLAPAQLQAAYRTRDEVALFVLHAAEVAGAFRTREGTPVDPLDLALHMKVLPRLLGGSHPLRRAVFGLLGWAVTGAAFTEDDARALVGDWERAGSPNVLPDARFPRTAARLGLMAARLLEEGYTSFWV
;
A
#
# COMPACT_ATOMS: atom_id res chain seq x y z
N MET A 1 14.86 -6.27 10.41
CA MET A 1 14.94 -4.92 9.79
C MET A 1 16.14 -4.93 8.87
N VAL A 2 16.00 -4.38 7.67
CA VAL A 2 17.01 -4.39 6.60
C VAL A 2 17.22 -2.94 6.16
N PRO A 3 18.31 -2.26 6.58
CA PRO A 3 18.58 -0.89 6.15
C PRO A 3 19.04 -0.87 4.70
N VAL A 4 18.35 -0.11 3.85
CA VAL A 4 18.73 0.08 2.45
C VAL A 4 19.94 1.00 2.36
N ARG A 5 20.80 0.76 1.39
CA ARG A 5 21.96 1.62 1.10
C ARG A 5 21.80 2.28 -0.26
N PRO A 6 22.35 3.50 -0.45
CA PRO A 6 22.20 4.25 -1.69
C PRO A 6 22.89 3.60 -2.90
N ASP A 7 23.85 2.70 -2.68
CA ASP A 7 24.59 1.96 -3.71
C ASP A 7 23.86 0.71 -4.21
N TRP A 8 22.68 0.39 -3.66
CA TRP A 8 21.86 -0.73 -4.14
C TRP A 8 21.33 -0.47 -5.54
N THR A 9 21.82 -1.22 -6.51
CA THR A 9 21.52 -1.03 -7.93
C THR A 9 20.84 -2.23 -8.58
N ASP A 10 20.89 -3.40 -7.94
CA ASP A 10 20.26 -4.64 -8.40
C ASP A 10 19.81 -5.50 -7.21
N SER A 11 19.30 -6.71 -7.48
CA SER A 11 18.77 -7.59 -6.44
C SER A 11 19.82 -8.34 -5.61
N ALA A 12 21.12 -8.06 -5.77
CA ALA A 12 22.20 -8.75 -5.05
C ALA A 12 22.08 -8.58 -3.53
N ASP A 13 21.84 -7.37 -3.02
CA ASP A 13 21.72 -7.15 -1.57
C ASP A 13 20.41 -7.70 -0.98
N VAL A 14 19.35 -7.76 -1.79
CA VAL A 14 18.03 -8.25 -1.39
C VAL A 14 17.99 -9.78 -1.37
N LEU A 15 18.45 -10.39 -2.45
CA LEU A 15 18.31 -11.82 -2.71
C LEU A 15 19.63 -12.58 -2.57
N GLY A 16 20.73 -11.98 -2.99
CA GLY A 16 22.06 -12.56 -2.88
C GLY A 16 22.79 -12.65 -4.21
N TYR A 17 24.08 -12.92 -4.14
CA TYR A 17 24.98 -13.02 -5.29
C TYR A 17 26.08 -14.06 -5.03
N VAL A 18 26.83 -14.44 -6.06
CA VAL A 18 28.02 -15.29 -5.92
C VAL A 18 29.27 -14.40 -5.90
N ASP A 19 30.08 -14.51 -4.85
CA ASP A 19 31.32 -13.76 -4.74
C ASP A 19 32.42 -14.28 -5.68
N LEU A 20 33.53 -13.54 -5.80
CA LEU A 20 34.65 -13.91 -6.67
C LEU A 20 35.30 -15.27 -6.33
N HIS A 21 35.02 -15.84 -5.16
CA HIS A 21 35.50 -17.15 -4.73
C HIS A 21 34.47 -18.26 -5.01
N GLY A 22 33.40 -17.96 -5.76
CA GLY A 22 32.33 -18.91 -6.07
C GLY A 22 31.38 -19.18 -4.89
N ARG A 23 31.42 -18.39 -3.82
CA ARG A 23 30.56 -18.60 -2.65
C ARG A 23 29.31 -17.73 -2.74
N PHE A 24 28.15 -18.35 -2.54
CA PHE A 24 26.90 -17.62 -2.46
C PHE A 24 26.83 -16.78 -1.18
N ARG A 25 26.48 -15.51 -1.34
CA ARG A 25 26.22 -14.54 -0.27
C ARG A 25 24.72 -14.24 -0.28
N PRO A 26 23.97 -14.76 0.70
CA PRO A 26 22.53 -14.54 0.74
C PRO A 26 22.20 -13.09 1.05
N GLY A 27 21.21 -12.55 0.33
CA GLY A 27 20.66 -11.24 0.63
C GLY A 27 19.71 -11.28 1.83
N ALA A 28 19.46 -10.10 2.41
CA ALA A 28 18.75 -10.01 3.68
C ALA A 28 17.28 -10.46 3.59
N VAL A 29 16.60 -10.17 2.48
CA VAL A 29 15.20 -10.57 2.26
C VAL A 29 15.09 -12.06 1.97
N LEU A 30 16.02 -12.62 1.19
CA LEU A 30 16.08 -14.08 0.98
C LEU A 30 16.23 -14.82 2.31
N HIS A 31 17.18 -14.38 3.15
CA HIS A 31 17.41 -14.99 4.44
C HIS A 31 16.16 -14.90 5.35
N ALA A 32 15.51 -13.74 5.40
CA ALA A 32 14.28 -13.55 6.19
C ALA A 32 13.12 -14.42 5.69
N ALA A 33 12.96 -14.55 4.37
CA ALA A 33 11.94 -15.40 3.76
C ALA A 33 12.22 -16.90 4.01
N HIS A 34 13.49 -17.31 3.97
CA HIS A 34 13.90 -18.67 4.32
C HIS A 34 13.58 -19.00 5.78
N GLU A 35 13.92 -18.09 6.70
CA GLU A 35 13.61 -18.24 8.12
C GLU A 35 12.10 -18.32 8.38
N ALA A 36 11.30 -17.48 7.69
CA ALA A 36 9.84 -17.57 7.77
C ALA A 36 9.32 -18.93 7.31
N GLY A 37 9.89 -19.49 6.24
CA GLY A 37 9.52 -20.82 5.73
C GLY A 37 9.86 -21.97 6.69
N ARG A 38 10.86 -21.78 7.58
CA ARG A 38 11.21 -22.74 8.63
C ARG A 38 10.31 -22.67 9.87
N HIS A 39 9.56 -21.57 10.02
CA HIS A 39 8.70 -21.28 11.16
C HIS A 39 7.26 -20.94 10.72
N PRO A 40 6.55 -21.88 10.05
CA PRO A 40 5.21 -21.62 9.49
C PRO A 40 4.16 -21.22 10.53
N GLU A 41 4.40 -21.52 11.81
CA GLU A 41 3.54 -21.17 12.95
C GLU A 41 3.69 -19.71 13.41
N ARG A 42 4.69 -18.99 12.91
CA ARG A 42 4.98 -17.60 13.29
C ARG A 42 4.78 -16.66 12.11
N HIS A 43 4.05 -15.57 12.32
CA HIS A 43 4.05 -14.48 11.34
C HIS A 43 5.38 -13.73 11.43
N LEU A 44 6.07 -13.54 10.30
CA LEU A 44 7.34 -12.82 10.23
C LEU A 44 7.20 -11.64 9.29
N THR A 45 7.38 -10.44 9.82
CA THR A 45 7.43 -9.20 9.03
C THR A 45 8.87 -8.77 8.82
N CYS A 46 9.31 -8.73 7.56
CA CYS A 46 10.59 -8.15 7.19
C CYS A 46 10.40 -6.66 6.87
N ILE A 47 10.93 -5.82 7.75
CA ILE A 47 10.94 -4.36 7.57
C ILE A 47 12.17 -4.00 6.72
N VAL A 48 11.93 -3.43 5.55
CA VAL A 48 12.95 -2.84 4.67
C VAL A 48 12.96 -1.35 4.92
N ASP A 49 14.03 -0.86 5.53
CA ASP A 49 14.10 0.48 6.10
C ASP A 49 14.70 1.47 5.10
N GLU A 50 14.12 2.67 5.02
CA GLU A 50 14.46 3.76 4.11
C GLU A 50 14.53 3.32 2.64
N MET A 51 13.46 2.65 2.19
CA MET A 51 13.42 2.01 0.88
C MET A 51 13.79 2.94 -0.27
N ASN A 52 13.45 4.23 -0.15
CA ASN A 52 13.66 5.25 -1.16
C ASN A 52 15.08 5.83 -1.24
N LEU A 53 16.03 5.38 -0.40
CA LEU A 53 17.45 5.73 -0.54
C LEU A 53 18.07 5.24 -1.86
N ALA A 54 17.53 4.15 -2.41
CA ALA A 54 17.89 3.62 -3.71
C ALA A 54 16.65 3.43 -4.58
N ARG A 55 16.85 3.23 -5.89
CA ARG A 55 15.72 3.03 -6.83
C ARG A 55 15.07 1.67 -6.58
N VAL A 56 13.97 1.65 -5.84
CA VAL A 56 13.27 0.42 -5.41
C VAL A 56 12.88 -0.49 -6.55
N GLU A 57 12.47 0.08 -7.69
CA GLU A 57 12.15 -0.72 -8.86
C GLU A 57 13.34 -1.49 -9.44
N HIS A 58 14.58 -1.18 -9.07
CA HIS A 58 15.78 -1.87 -9.52
C HIS A 58 16.13 -3.00 -8.54
N TYR A 59 16.45 -2.64 -7.30
CA TYR A 59 16.96 -3.64 -6.34
C TYR A 59 15.87 -4.64 -5.90
N PHE A 60 14.60 -4.23 -5.92
CA PHE A 60 13.47 -5.06 -5.52
C PHE A 60 12.74 -5.70 -6.70
N ALA A 61 13.23 -5.54 -7.94
CA ALA A 61 12.57 -5.97 -9.17
C ALA A 61 12.13 -7.44 -9.14
N GLU A 62 13.04 -8.34 -8.79
CA GLU A 62 12.78 -9.78 -8.72
C GLU A 62 11.71 -10.11 -7.67
N VAL A 63 11.80 -9.52 -6.47
CA VAL A 63 10.79 -9.71 -5.42
C VAL A 63 9.41 -9.23 -5.86
N LEU A 64 9.34 -8.04 -6.48
CA LEU A 64 8.10 -7.47 -7.01
C LEU A 64 7.50 -8.34 -8.12
N SER A 65 8.31 -9.00 -8.94
CA SER A 65 7.84 -9.98 -9.93
C SER A 65 7.26 -11.21 -9.24
N ARG A 66 7.98 -11.79 -8.29
CA ARG A 66 7.56 -13.03 -7.59
C ARG A 66 6.28 -12.87 -6.77
N ILE A 67 6.02 -11.67 -6.24
CA ILE A 67 4.75 -11.36 -5.56
C ILE A 67 3.54 -11.52 -6.50
N GLU A 68 3.70 -11.28 -7.80
CA GLU A 68 2.62 -11.36 -8.80
C GLU A 68 2.31 -12.79 -9.25
N GLU A 69 3.28 -13.68 -9.11
CA GLU A 69 3.22 -15.08 -9.49
C GLU A 69 2.78 -15.98 -8.33
N ARG A 70 2.32 -15.39 -7.22
CA ARG A 70 1.86 -16.14 -6.05
C ARG A 70 0.72 -17.10 -6.41
N HIS A 71 0.82 -18.31 -5.89
CA HIS A 71 -0.15 -19.38 -6.06
C HIS A 71 -0.53 -19.98 -4.70
N PRO A 72 -1.67 -20.69 -4.60
CA PRO A 72 -2.04 -21.37 -3.38
C PRO A 72 -0.91 -22.27 -2.89
N ALA A 73 -0.59 -22.18 -1.59
CA ALA A 73 0.41 -23.02 -0.96
C ALA A 73 -0.24 -24.32 -0.43
N PRO A 74 0.45 -25.47 -0.45
CA PRO A 74 -0.12 -26.74 0.02
C PRO A 74 -0.57 -26.72 1.49
N ALA A 75 0.11 -25.93 2.33
CA ALA A 75 -0.18 -25.78 3.76
C ALA A 75 -1.18 -24.64 4.08
N GLY A 76 -1.81 -24.06 3.06
CA GLY A 76 -2.73 -22.94 3.18
C GLY A 76 -2.08 -21.58 2.91
N GLY A 77 -2.89 -20.60 2.50
CA GLY A 77 -2.42 -19.29 2.07
C GLY A 77 -1.76 -19.33 0.69
N PHE A 78 -0.84 -18.39 0.44
CA PHE A 78 -0.22 -18.22 -0.88
C PHE A 78 1.29 -18.11 -0.77
N GLU A 79 2.01 -18.77 -1.68
CA GLU A 79 3.46 -18.69 -1.79
C GLU A 79 3.89 -18.24 -3.18
N SER A 80 5.09 -17.68 -3.30
CA SER A 80 5.68 -17.36 -4.59
C SER A 80 6.41 -18.56 -5.21
N PRO A 81 6.80 -18.48 -6.50
CA PRO A 81 7.91 -19.26 -7.03
C PRO A 81 9.22 -18.99 -6.26
N PRO A 82 10.27 -19.82 -6.45
CA PRO A 82 11.57 -19.55 -5.86
C PRO A 82 12.06 -18.14 -6.17
N LEU A 83 12.56 -17.45 -5.14
CA LEU A 83 13.02 -16.06 -5.24
C LEU A 83 14.30 -15.94 -6.08
N LEU A 84 15.19 -16.91 -5.98
CA LEU A 84 16.46 -16.90 -6.70
C LEU A 84 16.31 -17.32 -8.16
N ALA A 85 17.05 -16.63 -9.03
CA ALA A 85 17.20 -17.04 -10.42
C ALA A 85 17.89 -18.42 -10.52
N PRO A 86 17.54 -19.26 -11.52
CA PRO A 86 18.06 -20.63 -11.63
C PRO A 86 19.58 -20.75 -11.63
N HIS A 87 20.29 -19.77 -12.22
CA HIS A 87 21.76 -19.79 -12.30
C HIS A 87 22.45 -19.63 -10.93
N LEU A 88 21.74 -19.21 -9.88
CA LEU A 88 22.27 -19.10 -8.51
C LEU A 88 21.98 -20.34 -7.67
N HIS A 89 21.15 -21.28 -8.15
CA HIS A 89 20.63 -22.38 -7.34
C HIS A 89 21.71 -23.33 -6.85
N GLU A 90 22.67 -23.68 -7.71
CA GLU A 90 23.76 -24.58 -7.35
C GLU A 90 24.60 -24.01 -6.20
N ALA A 91 25.00 -22.74 -6.30
CA ALA A 91 25.79 -22.07 -5.28
C ALA A 91 25.00 -21.79 -3.98
N ALA A 92 23.69 -21.55 -4.08
CA ALA A 92 22.83 -21.21 -2.94
C ALA A 92 22.43 -22.43 -2.09
N GLY A 93 22.55 -23.65 -2.62
CA GLY A 93 22.25 -24.89 -1.89
C GLY A 93 20.83 -24.88 -1.29
N PRO A 94 20.66 -25.04 0.04
CA PRO A 94 19.33 -25.04 0.68
C PRO A 94 18.50 -23.77 0.44
N LEU A 95 19.16 -22.64 0.18
CA LEU A 95 18.48 -21.36 -0.03
C LEU A 95 17.89 -21.24 -1.44
N ALA A 96 18.30 -22.08 -2.40
CA ALA A 96 17.82 -22.07 -3.78
C ALA A 96 16.30 -22.20 -3.90
N GLY A 97 15.71 -23.04 -3.03
CA GLY A 97 14.27 -23.30 -2.99
C GLY A 97 13.45 -22.28 -2.20
N THR A 98 14.07 -21.20 -1.70
CA THR A 98 13.39 -20.22 -0.86
C THR A 98 12.34 -19.45 -1.65
N ARG A 99 11.13 -19.38 -1.10
CA ARG A 99 9.95 -18.68 -1.64
C ARG A 99 9.57 -17.55 -0.70
N LEU A 100 8.59 -16.73 -1.07
CA LEU A 100 7.83 -15.91 -0.13
C LEU A 100 6.73 -16.81 0.47
N PRO A 101 6.85 -17.30 1.71
CA PRO A 101 5.86 -18.20 2.28
C PRO A 101 4.61 -17.43 2.75
N PRO A 102 3.49 -18.12 3.00
CA PRO A 102 2.22 -17.51 3.41
C PRO A 102 2.25 -16.69 4.70
N ASN A 103 3.20 -16.98 5.59
CA ASN A 103 3.39 -16.35 6.90
C ASN A 103 4.36 -15.15 6.87
N PHE A 104 4.84 -14.75 5.70
CA PHE A 104 5.84 -13.70 5.54
C PHE A 104 5.23 -12.41 4.98
N ALA A 105 5.47 -11.29 5.67
CA ALA A 105 5.08 -9.96 5.22
C ALA A 105 6.32 -9.09 4.95
N LEU A 106 6.20 -8.22 3.95
CA LEU A 106 7.19 -7.19 3.64
C LEU A 106 6.58 -5.83 3.95
N ALA A 107 7.29 -5.04 4.75
CA ALA A 107 6.91 -3.67 5.08
C ALA A 107 8.08 -2.74 4.74
N GLY A 108 7.81 -1.71 3.94
CA GLY A 108 8.79 -0.69 3.59
C GLY A 108 8.60 0.56 4.42
N THR A 109 9.67 1.15 4.93
CA THR A 109 9.62 2.52 5.46
C THR A 109 10.19 3.50 4.43
N VAL A 110 9.75 4.74 4.52
CA VAL A 110 10.08 5.80 3.57
C VAL A 110 10.18 7.11 4.33
N ASN A 111 11.31 7.79 4.19
CA ASN A 111 11.47 9.17 4.67
C ASN A 111 11.26 10.11 3.48
N MET A 112 10.25 10.97 3.56
CA MET A 112 9.85 11.86 2.46
C MET A 112 10.70 13.14 2.40
N ASP A 113 12.02 13.01 2.54
CA ASP A 113 12.96 14.13 2.51
C ASP A 113 13.47 14.39 1.07
N GLU A 114 13.89 15.63 0.78
CA GLU A 114 14.29 16.13 -0.55
C GLU A 114 15.39 15.30 -1.24
N SER A 115 16.17 14.53 -0.47
CA SER A 115 17.30 13.73 -0.94
C SER A 115 16.94 12.33 -1.46
N ALA A 116 15.67 11.94 -1.50
CA ALA A 116 15.28 10.55 -1.79
C ALA A 116 14.57 10.34 -3.13
N HIS A 117 14.62 9.12 -3.65
CA HIS A 117 14.01 8.78 -4.93
C HIS A 117 12.49 8.64 -4.83
N THR A 118 11.74 9.29 -5.71
CA THR A 118 10.29 9.09 -5.83
C THR A 118 9.98 7.66 -6.29
N PHE A 119 8.96 7.04 -5.69
CA PHE A 119 8.50 5.73 -6.12
C PHE A 119 7.89 5.74 -7.51
N SER A 120 8.31 4.79 -8.34
CA SER A 120 7.64 4.53 -9.60
C SER A 120 6.25 3.92 -9.37
N ARG A 121 5.34 4.13 -10.34
CA ARG A 121 4.02 3.48 -10.34
C ARG A 121 4.11 1.96 -10.23
N LYS A 122 5.17 1.34 -10.76
CA LYS A 122 5.38 -0.12 -10.66
C LYS A 122 5.46 -0.59 -9.21
N VAL A 123 6.07 0.20 -8.32
CA VAL A 123 6.18 -0.12 -6.90
C VAL A 123 4.85 0.15 -6.20
N LEU A 124 4.30 1.36 -6.39
CA LEU A 124 3.03 1.78 -5.75
C LEU A 124 1.84 0.88 -6.14
N ASP A 125 1.80 0.39 -7.38
CA ASP A 125 0.74 -0.51 -7.82
C ASP A 125 0.75 -1.86 -7.07
N ARG A 126 1.86 -2.24 -6.41
CA ARG A 126 2.04 -3.53 -5.71
C ARG A 126 2.03 -3.42 -4.18
N ALA A 127 1.83 -2.22 -3.63
CA ALA A 127 1.80 -1.98 -2.20
C ALA A 127 0.57 -1.17 -1.78
N PHE A 128 0.14 -1.34 -0.53
CA PHE A 128 -0.65 -0.32 0.15
C PHE A 128 0.31 0.63 0.86
N THR A 129 -0.07 1.90 0.93
CA THR A 129 0.76 2.94 1.51
C THR A 129 0.10 3.42 2.80
N LEU A 130 0.91 3.64 3.83
CA LEU A 130 0.46 4.11 5.13
C LEU A 130 1.23 5.38 5.46
N GLU A 131 0.52 6.48 5.60
CA GLU A 131 1.10 7.75 6.03
C GLU A 131 1.02 7.85 7.56
N LEU A 132 2.11 8.25 8.19
CA LEU A 132 2.23 8.43 9.64
C LEU A 132 2.46 9.91 9.97
N SER A 133 1.62 10.80 9.43
CA SER A 133 1.76 12.26 9.58
C SER A 133 1.05 12.84 10.82
N ASP A 134 0.13 12.10 11.43
CA ASP A 134 -0.56 12.51 12.66
C ASP A 134 0.38 12.41 13.88
N VAL A 135 1.12 13.48 14.17
CA VAL A 135 2.00 13.58 15.34
C VAL A 135 1.26 14.25 16.49
N ASP A 136 0.86 13.46 17.48
CA ASP A 136 0.34 13.96 18.75
C ASP A 136 1.48 14.08 19.79
N LEU A 137 2.11 15.26 19.86
CA LEU A 137 3.19 15.54 20.83
C LEU A 137 2.71 15.49 22.29
N THR A 138 1.40 15.50 22.53
CA THR A 138 0.82 15.40 23.88
C THR A 138 0.62 13.95 24.33
N ALA A 139 0.75 12.99 23.41
CA ALA A 139 0.75 11.56 23.70
C ALA A 139 2.04 11.11 24.40
N TRP A 140 2.28 11.63 25.61
CA TRP A 140 3.33 11.14 26.47
C TRP A 140 2.93 9.74 26.96
N PRO A 141 3.85 8.74 26.91
CA PRO A 141 3.53 7.37 27.30
C PRO A 141 3.11 7.32 28.76
N THR A 142 1.80 7.36 28.97
CA THR A 142 1.18 6.90 30.20
C THR A 142 1.21 5.38 30.14
N PRO A 143 1.50 4.67 31.24
CA PRO A 143 1.38 3.22 31.28
C PRO A 143 -0.06 2.84 30.91
N ARG A 144 -0.29 2.48 29.64
CA ARG A 144 -1.55 1.87 29.22
C ARG A 144 -1.46 0.41 29.61
N GLU A 145 -2.56 -0.15 30.09
CA GLU A 145 -2.72 -1.60 30.06
C GLU A 145 -2.51 -2.05 28.63
N VAL A 146 -1.40 -2.73 28.38
CA VAL A 146 -1.20 -3.45 27.13
C VAL A 146 -2.23 -4.58 27.19
N PRO A 147 -3.27 -4.57 26.35
CA PRO A 147 -4.24 -5.65 26.35
C PRO A 147 -3.47 -6.96 26.15
N ALA A 148 -3.89 -8.01 26.85
CA ALA A 148 -3.29 -9.33 26.68
C ALA A 148 -3.31 -9.68 25.19
N PRO A 149 -2.19 -10.10 24.59
CA PRO A 149 -2.13 -10.40 23.17
C PRO A 149 -3.17 -11.49 22.87
N SER A 150 -4.16 -11.16 22.05
CA SER A 150 -5.11 -12.16 21.56
C SER A 150 -4.37 -13.10 20.62
N PRO A 151 -4.57 -14.43 20.71
CA PRO A 151 -3.92 -15.37 19.82
C PRO A 151 -4.41 -15.11 18.39
N TRP A 152 -3.51 -14.61 17.53
CA TRP A 152 -3.78 -14.40 16.12
C TRP A 152 -3.07 -15.51 15.31
N PRO A 153 -3.79 -16.55 14.86
CA PRO A 153 -3.16 -17.62 14.09
C PRO A 153 -2.64 -17.06 12.76
N VAL A 154 -1.54 -17.62 12.26
CA VAL A 154 -0.97 -17.26 10.95
C VAL A 154 -2.00 -17.35 9.83
N ALA A 155 -2.94 -18.31 9.90
CA ALA A 155 -4.00 -18.47 8.92
C ALA A 155 -4.93 -17.25 8.78
N ALA A 156 -5.06 -16.43 9.82
CA ALA A 156 -5.86 -15.20 9.74
C ALA A 156 -5.11 -14.04 9.05
N TRP A 157 -3.87 -14.27 8.62
CA TRP A 157 -3.13 -13.39 7.70
C TRP A 157 -3.18 -13.86 6.25
N TYR A 158 -3.74 -15.06 6.00
CA TYR A 158 -3.84 -15.58 4.64
C TYR A 158 -4.91 -14.80 3.87
N PRO A 159 -4.56 -14.19 2.72
CA PRO A 159 -5.57 -13.54 1.91
C PRO A 159 -6.54 -14.60 1.39
N ARG A 160 -7.82 -14.23 1.23
CA ARG A 160 -8.85 -15.13 0.70
C ARG A 160 -8.59 -15.51 -0.75
N ALA A 161 -8.01 -14.57 -1.49
CA ALA A 161 -7.53 -14.76 -2.84
C ALA A 161 -6.49 -13.69 -3.20
N VAL A 162 -5.72 -13.91 -4.25
CA VAL A 162 -4.82 -12.89 -4.84
C VAL A 162 -5.54 -12.05 -5.89
N ARG A 163 -6.64 -12.55 -6.44
CA ARG A 163 -7.50 -11.91 -7.46
C ARG A 163 -8.95 -12.22 -7.18
N LEU A 164 -9.88 -11.37 -7.62
CA LEU A 164 -11.30 -11.60 -7.42
C LEU A 164 -11.79 -12.90 -8.05
N ALA A 165 -11.22 -13.28 -9.20
CA ALA A 165 -11.56 -14.54 -9.87
C ALA A 165 -11.18 -15.80 -9.07
N GLY A 166 -10.30 -15.67 -8.07
CA GLY A 166 -9.91 -16.76 -7.18
C GLY A 166 -10.72 -16.82 -5.89
N LEU A 167 -11.70 -15.92 -5.70
CA LEU A 167 -12.63 -16.02 -4.57
C LEU A 167 -13.55 -17.22 -4.77
N GLY A 168 -13.81 -17.95 -3.68
CA GLY A 168 -14.85 -18.97 -3.63
C GLY A 168 -16.25 -18.35 -3.64
N ASP A 169 -17.24 -19.14 -3.23
CA ASP A 169 -18.62 -18.67 -3.14
C ASP A 169 -18.73 -17.49 -2.16
N LEU A 170 -19.23 -16.37 -2.67
CA LEU A 170 -19.52 -15.17 -1.88
C LEU A 170 -20.99 -15.17 -1.48
N ASP A 171 -21.25 -14.85 -0.22
CA ASP A 171 -22.62 -14.59 0.22
C ASP A 171 -23.17 -13.27 -0.39
N GLY A 172 -24.46 -13.01 -0.20
CA GLY A 172 -25.11 -11.82 -0.76
C GLY A 172 -24.55 -10.50 -0.22
N ALA A 173 -24.07 -10.46 1.02
CA ALA A 173 -23.49 -9.27 1.61
C ALA A 173 -22.06 -9.02 1.08
N GLU A 174 -21.25 -10.06 1.01
CA GLU A 174 -19.90 -10.03 0.43
C GLU A 174 -19.92 -9.59 -1.03
N ARG A 175 -20.85 -10.15 -1.82
CA ARG A 175 -21.05 -9.76 -3.22
C ARG A 175 -21.36 -8.26 -3.34
N ARG A 176 -22.29 -7.74 -2.54
CA ARG A 176 -22.62 -6.31 -2.54
C ARG A 176 -21.42 -5.43 -2.16
N ARG A 177 -20.56 -5.88 -1.24
CA ARG A 177 -19.32 -5.15 -0.88
C ARG A 177 -18.36 -5.06 -2.06
N VAL A 178 -18.13 -6.18 -2.75
CA VAL A 178 -17.28 -6.21 -3.95
C VAL A 178 -17.86 -5.31 -5.03
N GLU A 179 -19.16 -5.43 -5.32
CA GLU A 179 -19.84 -4.58 -6.31
C GLU A 179 -19.74 -3.09 -5.98
N THR A 180 -19.93 -2.73 -4.70
CA THR A 180 -19.77 -1.35 -4.23
C THR A 180 -18.34 -0.84 -4.43
N ALA A 181 -17.34 -1.62 -4.03
CA ALA A 181 -15.93 -1.23 -4.19
C ALA A 181 -15.55 -1.06 -5.67
N VAL A 182 -16.01 -1.96 -6.54
CA VAL A 182 -15.80 -1.88 -7.99
C VAL A 182 -16.47 -0.64 -8.58
N GLN A 183 -17.72 -0.37 -8.19
CA GLN A 183 -18.47 0.79 -8.67
C GLN A 183 -17.81 2.11 -8.25
N VAL A 184 -17.40 2.22 -6.98
CA VAL A 184 -16.70 3.40 -6.46
C VAL A 184 -15.38 3.63 -7.19
N LEU A 185 -14.60 2.58 -7.44
CA LEU A 185 -13.38 2.70 -8.24
C LEU A 185 -13.64 3.06 -9.71
N ALA A 186 -14.72 2.56 -10.30
CA ALA A 186 -15.11 2.90 -11.66
C ALA A 186 -15.49 4.39 -11.78
N GLU A 187 -16.22 4.93 -10.79
CA GLU A 187 -16.54 6.35 -10.70
C GLU A 187 -15.27 7.20 -10.55
N ALA A 188 -14.38 6.86 -9.60
CA ALA A 188 -13.10 7.55 -9.43
C ALA A 188 -12.25 7.53 -10.72
N ASN A 189 -12.24 6.38 -11.41
CA ASN A 189 -11.49 6.21 -12.66
C ASN A 189 -11.93 7.14 -13.78
N ALA A 190 -13.20 7.57 -13.81
CA ALA A 190 -13.68 8.52 -14.81
C ALA A 190 -12.94 9.87 -14.73
N PHE A 191 -12.53 10.28 -13.53
CA PHE A 191 -11.75 11.50 -13.31
C PHE A 191 -10.25 11.30 -13.56
N LEU A 192 -9.74 10.08 -13.35
CA LEU A 192 -8.33 9.73 -13.55
C LEU A 192 -7.96 9.48 -15.03
N ALA A 193 -8.92 9.01 -15.83
CA ALA A 193 -8.69 8.61 -17.22
C ALA A 193 -8.14 9.73 -18.12
N PRO A 194 -8.63 10.99 -18.06
CA PRO A 194 -8.07 12.09 -18.85
C PRO A 194 -6.59 12.38 -18.58
N ALA A 195 -6.11 12.06 -17.37
CA ALA A 195 -4.71 12.21 -16.98
C ALA A 195 -3.87 10.95 -17.25
N GLN A 196 -4.46 9.89 -17.84
CA GLN A 196 -3.86 8.57 -18.01
C GLN A 196 -3.41 7.93 -16.68
N LEU A 197 -4.13 8.23 -15.60
CA LEU A 197 -3.84 7.74 -14.24
C LEU A 197 -4.85 6.68 -13.76
N GLN A 198 -5.66 6.13 -14.67
CA GLN A 198 -6.68 5.14 -14.33
C GLN A 198 -6.11 3.96 -13.52
N ALA A 199 -6.88 3.53 -12.52
CA ALA A 199 -6.68 2.27 -11.83
C ALA A 199 -7.04 1.10 -12.75
N ALA A 200 -6.23 0.05 -12.73
CA ALA A 200 -6.44 -1.15 -13.52
C ALA A 200 -7.07 -2.28 -12.68
N TYR A 201 -7.29 -3.44 -13.31
CA TYR A 201 -7.89 -4.62 -12.67
C TYR A 201 -7.19 -5.05 -11.37
N ARG A 202 -5.88 -4.84 -11.25
CA ARG A 202 -5.15 -5.14 -10.01
C ARG A 202 -5.61 -4.28 -8.84
N THR A 203 -5.59 -2.96 -9.01
CA THR A 203 -6.06 -2.02 -7.99
C THR A 203 -7.51 -2.31 -7.61
N ARG A 204 -8.35 -2.64 -8.61
CA ARG A 204 -9.73 -3.09 -8.37
C ARG A 204 -9.79 -4.30 -7.46
N ASP A 205 -9.06 -5.36 -7.81
CA ASP A 205 -9.09 -6.61 -7.06
C ASP A 205 -8.56 -6.41 -5.63
N GLU A 206 -7.47 -5.68 -5.47
CA GLU A 206 -6.87 -5.44 -4.16
C GLU A 206 -7.75 -4.57 -3.25
N VAL A 207 -8.40 -3.53 -3.76
CA VAL A 207 -9.35 -2.71 -2.99
C VAL A 207 -10.57 -3.52 -2.58
N ALA A 208 -11.12 -4.33 -3.49
CA ALA A 208 -12.26 -5.17 -3.18
C ALA A 208 -11.91 -6.27 -2.15
N LEU A 209 -10.75 -6.92 -2.29
CA LEU A 209 -10.23 -7.87 -1.31
C LEU A 209 -9.97 -7.21 0.04
N PHE A 210 -9.42 -5.98 0.06
CA PHE A 210 -9.21 -5.22 1.28
C PHE A 210 -10.53 -4.97 2.03
N VAL A 211 -11.58 -4.51 1.35
CA VAL A 211 -12.88 -4.25 1.97
C VAL A 211 -13.55 -5.54 2.47
N LEU A 212 -13.39 -6.66 1.76
CA LEU A 212 -13.87 -7.97 2.23
C LEU A 212 -13.16 -8.38 3.52
N HIS A 213 -11.83 -8.32 3.55
CA HIS A 213 -11.04 -8.66 4.74
C HIS A 213 -11.32 -7.71 5.91
N ALA A 214 -11.48 -6.43 5.63
CA ALA A 214 -11.81 -5.43 6.64
C ALA A 214 -13.15 -5.73 7.34
N ALA A 215 -14.11 -6.35 6.64
CA ALA A 215 -15.39 -6.74 7.24
C ALA A 215 -15.23 -7.84 8.31
N GLU A 216 -14.25 -8.75 8.15
CA GLU A 216 -13.94 -9.82 9.11
C GLU A 216 -13.34 -9.26 10.41
N VAL A 217 -12.70 -8.09 10.33
CA VAL A 217 -12.06 -7.39 11.45
C VAL A 217 -12.60 -5.97 11.64
N ALA A 218 -13.90 -5.76 11.39
CA ALA A 218 -14.52 -4.42 11.39
C ALA A 218 -14.30 -3.63 12.69
N GLY A 219 -14.13 -4.33 13.83
CA GLY A 219 -13.80 -3.71 15.12
C GLY A 219 -12.44 -3.01 15.17
N ALA A 220 -11.51 -3.37 14.28
CA ALA A 220 -10.17 -2.76 14.19
C ALA A 220 -10.16 -1.46 13.36
N PHE A 221 -11.18 -1.23 12.54
CA PHE A 221 -11.28 -0.05 11.68
C PHE A 221 -11.92 1.14 12.43
N ARG A 222 -11.16 1.68 13.38
CA ARG A 222 -11.60 2.77 14.26
C ARG A 222 -10.49 3.78 14.53
N THR A 223 -10.84 5.03 14.79
CA THR A 223 -9.89 6.04 15.27
C THR A 223 -9.49 5.77 16.72
N ARG A 224 -8.52 6.54 17.23
CA ARG A 224 -8.09 6.48 18.64
C ARG A 224 -9.25 6.79 19.61
N GLU A 225 -10.20 7.62 19.18
CA GLU A 225 -11.42 8.01 19.88
C GLU A 225 -12.55 6.98 19.74
N GLY A 226 -12.33 5.92 18.95
CA GLY A 226 -13.30 4.84 18.74
C GLY A 226 -14.30 5.08 17.60
N THR A 227 -14.18 6.18 16.86
CA THR A 227 -15.04 6.49 15.71
C THR A 227 -14.78 5.48 14.59
N PRO A 228 -15.82 4.83 14.02
CA PRO A 228 -15.65 3.91 12.89
C PRO A 228 -15.01 4.61 11.68
N VAL A 229 -14.11 3.90 11.00
CA VAL A 229 -13.49 4.36 9.75
C VAL A 229 -13.92 3.43 8.62
N ASP A 230 -14.41 3.99 7.52
CA ASP A 230 -14.79 3.20 6.35
C ASP A 230 -13.55 2.58 5.69
N PRO A 231 -13.45 1.24 5.59
CA PRO A 231 -12.35 0.59 4.89
C PRO A 231 -12.22 0.98 3.42
N LEU A 232 -13.33 1.32 2.74
CA LEU A 232 -13.29 1.73 1.34
C LEU A 232 -12.65 3.11 1.18
N ASP A 233 -12.97 4.07 2.05
CA ASP A 233 -12.31 5.38 2.11
C ASP A 233 -10.80 5.22 2.34
N LEU A 234 -10.40 4.38 3.30
CA LEU A 234 -9.00 4.07 3.53
C LEU A 234 -8.35 3.42 2.30
N ALA A 235 -9.01 2.47 1.64
CA ALA A 235 -8.45 1.81 0.47
C ALA A 235 -8.20 2.80 -0.68
N LEU A 236 -9.12 3.74 -0.92
CA LEU A 236 -8.91 4.82 -1.89
C LEU A 236 -7.72 5.70 -1.52
N HIS A 237 -7.67 6.14 -0.26
CA HIS A 237 -6.59 6.95 0.27
C HIS A 237 -5.22 6.26 0.15
N MET A 238 -5.11 4.99 0.54
CA MET A 238 -3.85 4.24 0.63
C MET A 238 -3.39 3.63 -0.70
N LYS A 239 -4.29 3.45 -1.67
CA LYS A 239 -4.01 2.71 -2.92
C LYS A 239 -4.17 3.54 -4.19
N VAL A 240 -5.09 4.50 -4.21
CA VAL A 240 -5.40 5.29 -5.42
C VAL A 240 -4.64 6.61 -5.42
N LEU A 241 -4.77 7.39 -4.35
CA LEU A 241 -4.16 8.73 -4.26
C LEU A 241 -2.63 8.77 -4.36
N PRO A 242 -1.85 7.79 -3.86
CA PRO A 242 -0.38 7.81 -3.92
C PRO A 242 0.20 7.92 -5.33
N ARG A 243 -0.60 7.55 -6.34
CA ARG A 243 -0.22 7.58 -7.76
C ARG A 243 -0.37 8.98 -8.38
N LEU A 244 -0.97 9.92 -7.67
CA LEU A 244 -1.24 11.29 -8.12
C LEU A 244 -0.07 12.20 -7.74
N LEU A 245 0.72 12.57 -8.76
CA LEU A 245 1.92 13.39 -8.62
C LEU A 245 2.10 14.28 -9.86
N GLY A 246 2.39 15.55 -9.65
CA GLY A 246 2.72 16.49 -10.73
C GLY A 246 1.92 17.80 -10.67
N GLY A 247 1.98 18.55 -11.77
CA GLY A 247 1.32 19.85 -11.94
C GLY A 247 0.60 20.02 -13.28
N SER A 248 0.42 18.94 -14.05
CA SER A 248 -0.15 19.03 -15.39
C SER A 248 -1.63 19.42 -15.35
N HIS A 249 -2.10 20.12 -16.39
CA HIS A 249 -3.52 20.51 -16.48
C HIS A 249 -4.49 19.30 -16.39
N PRO A 250 -4.23 18.14 -17.05
CA PRO A 250 -5.04 16.95 -16.86
C PRO A 250 -5.06 16.44 -15.41
N LEU A 251 -3.93 16.46 -14.70
CA LEU A 251 -3.85 16.06 -13.29
C LEU A 251 -4.65 17.04 -12.40
N ARG A 252 -4.52 18.34 -12.63
CA ARG A 252 -5.26 19.38 -11.89
C ARG A 252 -6.77 19.15 -11.99
N ARG A 253 -7.27 18.92 -13.20
CA ARG A 253 -8.68 18.58 -13.44
C ARG A 253 -9.09 17.27 -12.77
N ALA A 254 -8.23 16.25 -12.78
CA ALA A 254 -8.49 14.98 -12.11
C ALA A 254 -8.60 15.15 -10.59
N VAL A 255 -7.69 15.90 -9.96
CA VAL A 255 -7.70 16.15 -8.51
C VAL A 255 -8.94 16.93 -8.10
N PHE A 256 -9.31 18.01 -8.80
CA PHE A 256 -10.52 18.77 -8.48
C PHE A 256 -11.79 17.94 -8.71
N GLY A 257 -11.88 17.21 -9.82
CA GLY A 257 -13.00 16.31 -10.08
C GLY A 257 -13.17 15.24 -9.00
N LEU A 258 -12.06 14.62 -8.59
CA LEU A 258 -12.04 13.64 -7.49
C LEU A 258 -12.39 14.27 -6.14
N LEU A 259 -11.90 15.48 -5.85
CA LEU A 259 -12.22 16.18 -4.60
C LEU A 259 -13.73 16.41 -4.50
N GLY A 260 -14.33 16.95 -5.55
CA GLY A 260 -15.78 17.12 -5.59
C GLY A 260 -16.54 15.82 -5.44
N TRP A 261 -16.10 14.77 -6.13
CA TRP A 261 -16.73 13.46 -6.06
C TRP A 261 -16.60 12.83 -4.66
N ALA A 262 -15.46 13.02 -4.00
CA ALA A 262 -15.21 12.54 -2.64
C ALA A 262 -16.02 13.31 -1.58
N VAL A 263 -16.39 14.57 -1.85
CA VAL A 263 -17.21 15.38 -0.95
C VAL A 263 -18.70 15.16 -1.22
N THR A 264 -19.15 15.38 -2.45
CA THR A 264 -20.57 15.51 -2.83
C THR A 264 -21.08 14.40 -3.78
N GLY A 265 -20.17 13.63 -4.37
CA GLY A 265 -20.48 12.69 -5.46
C GLY A 265 -20.49 13.33 -6.86
N ALA A 266 -20.35 14.66 -6.98
CA ALA A 266 -20.28 15.38 -8.25
C ALA A 266 -18.90 16.03 -8.46
N ALA A 267 -18.49 16.23 -9.71
CA ALA A 267 -17.20 16.83 -10.03
C ALA A 267 -17.15 18.31 -9.62
N PHE A 268 -16.04 18.77 -9.04
CA PHE A 268 -15.80 20.20 -8.82
C PHE A 268 -15.13 20.86 -10.01
N THR A 269 -15.50 22.12 -10.24
CA THR A 269 -14.70 23.07 -11.01
C THR A 269 -13.51 23.57 -10.19
N GLU A 270 -12.62 24.34 -10.81
CA GLU A 270 -11.53 24.99 -10.06
C GLU A 270 -12.05 25.99 -9.01
N ASP A 271 -13.13 26.72 -9.32
CA ASP A 271 -13.71 27.68 -8.39
C ASP A 271 -14.36 26.99 -7.18
N ASP A 272 -15.06 25.87 -7.42
CA ASP A 272 -15.61 25.04 -6.34
C ASP A 272 -14.50 24.49 -5.43
N ALA A 273 -13.41 24.00 -6.04
CA ALA A 273 -12.25 23.49 -5.31
C ALA A 273 -11.57 24.59 -4.49
N ARG A 274 -11.41 25.79 -5.06
CA ARG A 274 -10.84 26.96 -4.37
C ARG A 274 -11.69 27.39 -3.17
N ALA A 275 -13.02 27.40 -3.32
CA ALA A 275 -13.93 27.73 -2.24
C ALA A 275 -13.81 26.71 -1.08
N LEU A 276 -13.85 25.41 -1.39
CA LEU A 276 -13.74 24.35 -0.39
C LEU A 276 -12.36 24.36 0.29
N VAL A 277 -11.27 24.53 -0.46
CA VAL A 277 -9.92 24.62 0.11
C VAL A 277 -9.82 25.80 1.07
N GLY A 278 -10.34 26.98 0.71
CA GLY A 278 -10.34 28.14 1.61
C GLY A 278 -11.16 27.94 2.89
N ASP A 279 -12.25 27.18 2.84
CA ASP A 279 -13.00 26.80 4.04
C ASP A 279 -12.24 25.79 4.91
N TRP A 280 -11.62 24.79 4.26
CA TRP A 280 -10.83 23.74 4.90
C TRP A 280 -9.58 24.30 5.60
N GLU A 281 -8.86 25.23 4.96
CA GLU A 281 -7.70 25.92 5.55
C GLU A 281 -8.11 26.79 6.74
N ARG A 282 -9.23 27.51 6.65
CA ARG A 282 -9.77 28.28 7.78
C ARG A 282 -10.17 27.41 8.96
N ALA A 283 -10.56 26.16 8.71
CA ALA A 283 -10.82 25.16 9.74
C ALA A 283 -9.54 24.49 10.29
N GLY A 284 -8.35 24.92 9.86
CA GLY A 284 -7.07 24.37 10.31
C GLY A 284 -6.66 23.09 9.58
N SER A 285 -7.15 22.89 8.36
CA SER A 285 -6.77 21.78 7.47
C SER A 285 -6.91 20.39 8.11
N PRO A 286 -8.09 20.03 8.65
CA PRO A 286 -8.28 18.74 9.32
C PRO A 286 -8.02 17.56 8.37
N ASN A 287 -7.43 16.48 8.92
CA ASN A 287 -7.14 15.24 8.19
C ASN A 287 -8.38 14.37 7.89
N VAL A 288 -9.57 14.90 8.19
CA VAL A 288 -10.88 14.34 7.90
C VAL A 288 -11.80 15.51 7.56
N LEU A 289 -12.50 15.47 6.42
CA LEU A 289 -13.64 16.37 6.18
C LEU A 289 -14.93 15.70 6.65
N PRO A 290 -15.57 16.21 7.72
CA PRO A 290 -16.89 15.73 8.13
C PRO A 290 -17.91 15.88 7.00
N ASP A 291 -18.92 15.02 6.98
CA ASP A 291 -20.04 15.02 6.01
C ASP A 291 -19.68 14.72 4.54
N ALA A 292 -18.39 14.59 4.21
CA ALA A 292 -17.96 14.13 2.89
C ALA A 292 -18.30 12.63 2.70
N ARG A 293 -18.57 12.24 1.45
CA ARG A 293 -18.78 10.83 1.06
C ARG A 293 -17.59 9.94 1.43
N PHE A 294 -16.36 10.44 1.25
CA PHE A 294 -15.11 9.77 1.62
C PHE A 294 -14.24 10.74 2.44
N PRO A 295 -14.45 10.83 3.76
CA PRO A 295 -13.87 11.89 4.61
C PRO A 295 -12.34 12.04 4.56
N ARG A 296 -11.60 10.93 4.60
CA ARG A 296 -10.11 10.94 4.59
C ARG A 296 -9.56 11.15 3.20
N THR A 297 -10.18 10.54 2.19
CA THR A 297 -9.86 10.76 0.78
C THR A 297 -10.08 12.22 0.40
N ALA A 298 -11.21 12.82 0.81
CA ALA A 298 -11.52 14.23 0.58
C ALA A 298 -10.51 15.16 1.25
N ALA A 299 -10.14 14.89 2.51
CA ALA A 299 -9.12 15.68 3.22
C ALA A 299 -7.79 15.68 2.51
N ARG A 300 -7.32 14.50 2.08
CA ARG A 300 -6.05 14.41 1.35
C ARG A 300 -6.12 15.09 -0.01
N LEU A 301 -7.24 14.94 -0.74
CA LEU A 301 -7.45 15.66 -1.99
C LEU A 301 -7.55 17.17 -1.80
N GLY A 302 -8.07 17.65 -0.66
CA GLY A 302 -8.11 19.07 -0.29
C GLY A 302 -6.70 19.64 -0.16
N LEU A 303 -5.82 18.94 0.57
CA LEU A 303 -4.40 19.29 0.67
C LEU A 303 -3.70 19.31 -0.70
N MET A 304 -3.96 18.29 -1.52
CA MET A 304 -3.40 18.23 -2.87
C MET A 304 -3.92 19.34 -3.79
N ALA A 305 -5.19 19.70 -3.65
CA ALA A 305 -5.81 20.80 -4.37
C ALA A 305 -5.24 22.16 -3.94
N ALA A 306 -5.02 22.38 -2.64
CA ALA A 306 -4.39 23.58 -2.11
C ALA A 306 -3.01 23.81 -2.74
N ARG A 307 -2.13 22.81 -2.71
CA ARG A 307 -0.81 22.89 -3.35
C ARG A 307 -0.88 23.12 -4.86
N LEU A 308 -1.82 22.49 -5.57
CA LEU A 308 -2.03 22.79 -7.00
C LEU A 308 -2.48 24.23 -7.28
N LEU A 309 -3.27 24.82 -6.39
CA LEU A 309 -3.76 26.18 -6.52
C LEU A 309 -2.66 27.20 -6.21
N GLU A 310 -1.81 26.92 -5.24
CA GLU A 310 -0.74 27.82 -4.76
C GLU A 310 0.59 27.66 -5.53
N GLU A 311 1.08 26.42 -5.63
CA GLU A 311 2.42 26.08 -6.14
C GLU A 311 2.38 25.57 -7.58
N GLY A 312 1.20 25.17 -8.06
CA GLY A 312 1.03 24.56 -9.39
C GLY A 312 1.53 23.11 -9.48
N TYR A 313 1.91 22.51 -8.35
CA TYR A 313 2.39 21.13 -8.23
C TYR A 313 1.77 20.47 -7.00
N THR A 314 1.51 19.17 -7.05
CA THR A 314 1.12 18.39 -5.88
C THR A 314 1.73 17.00 -5.90
N SER A 315 1.88 16.45 -4.70
CA SER A 315 2.19 15.06 -4.42
C SER A 315 1.19 14.52 -3.39
N PHE A 316 0.91 13.22 -3.44
CA PHE A 316 0.30 12.55 -2.28
C PHE A 316 1.23 12.53 -1.08
N TRP A 317 2.54 12.66 -1.26
CA TRP A 317 3.54 12.62 -0.20
C TRP A 317 3.89 14.05 0.18
N VAL A 318 3.32 14.53 1.28
CA VAL A 318 3.37 15.94 1.69
C VAL A 318 4.41 16.14 2.76
#